data_AF-A0A951JSY4-F1
#
_entry.id   AF-A0A951JSY4-F1
#
_cell.length_a   1.000
_cell.length_b   1.000
_cell.length_c   1.000
_cell.angle_alpha   90.00
_cell.angle_beta   90.00
_cell.angle_gamma   90.00
#
_symmetry.space_group_name_H-M   'P 1'
#
loop_
_entity.id
_entity.type
_entity.pdbx_description
1 polymer ?
#
loop_
_entity_poly.entity_id
_entity_poly.type
_entity_poly.pdbx_seq_one_letter_code
_entity_poly.pdbx_strand_id
1 'polypeptide(L)'
;MLDLAADHAAHGWSPATTKKVRRAINEVLADLPAGRTIHASQVTAALNASDLPAGHTLRMLDQVAPLEDDRTPALVAWFDRQIAGLPARMADELRLWFTVLHQGHTTPPCTRPRSPTTIKTRLRWAMPTLRGWAAAGHTSLREISRADIAAALPPSGNPRATLGVALRSIFATLKAHKVIFTNPVTRTDIGQFERRQPLPADLDQIRDALGSADPARAAIAALVAFHGLRSAELCRLHLTDSLDRRLHLDQRTIPLAAPVTVRVAAYLDHRNRRWPNTANPHLFVTSRSALGTGPAGPTGSGAPWACPPCAAPGAHPRRGRRYPRRRAPARRPVQRHHAHRQPLRRRRHRPSRPQRIETTPTIGKDSTLAVVVLAAHRGLGCRRHARGGCTRRQPRPRRPAETAPAGARLPGALP
;
A
#
# COMPACT_ATOMS: atom_id res chain seq x y z
N MET A 1 11.96 14.37 -34.60
CA MET A 1 11.06 14.63 -33.43
C MET A 1 9.57 14.44 -33.77
N LEU A 2 9.08 14.83 -34.95
CA LEU A 2 7.76 14.40 -35.45
C LEU A 2 7.68 12.91 -35.79
N ASP A 3 8.84 12.30 -36.09
CA ASP A 3 9.04 10.87 -36.27
C ASP A 3 8.85 10.06 -34.97
N LEU A 4 8.86 10.75 -33.81
CA LEU A 4 8.63 10.11 -32.53
C LEU A 4 7.23 9.53 -32.50
N ALA A 5 6.22 10.25 -33.03
CA ALA A 5 4.83 9.80 -33.11
C ALA A 5 4.62 8.56 -34.01
N ALA A 6 5.56 8.25 -34.90
CA ALA A 6 5.54 7.02 -35.70
C ALA A 6 6.06 5.81 -34.90
N ASP A 7 6.94 6.03 -33.93
CA ASP A 7 7.42 5.02 -32.95
C ASP A 7 6.27 4.52 -32.02
N HIS A 8 5.05 5.05 -32.18
CA HIS A 8 3.91 4.89 -31.27
C HIS A 8 3.02 3.67 -31.53
N ALA A 9 3.43 2.78 -32.44
CA ALA A 9 3.00 1.39 -32.39
C ALA A 9 3.61 0.68 -31.16
N ALA A 10 4.82 1.09 -30.73
CA ALA A 10 5.58 0.42 -29.68
C ALA A 10 5.12 0.73 -28.25
N HIS A 11 3.99 1.40 -28.03
CA HIS A 11 3.40 1.67 -26.70
C HIS A 11 1.93 1.23 -26.56
N GLY A 12 1.32 0.76 -27.65
CA GLY A 12 -0.04 0.21 -27.63
C GLY A 12 -1.19 1.18 -27.44
N TRP A 13 -0.96 2.46 -27.74
CA TRP A 13 -1.97 3.50 -27.56
C TRP A 13 -3.03 3.43 -28.65
N SER A 14 -4.27 3.78 -28.27
CA SER A 14 -5.34 3.96 -29.26
C SER A 14 -5.05 5.19 -30.14
N PRO A 15 -5.56 5.25 -31.39
CA PRO A 15 -5.40 6.44 -32.23
C PRO A 15 -5.86 7.74 -31.55
N ALA A 16 -6.93 7.66 -30.74
CA ALA A 16 -7.43 8.79 -29.96
C ALA A 16 -6.44 9.25 -28.88
N THR A 17 -5.82 8.31 -28.16
CA THR A 17 -4.78 8.60 -27.16
C THR A 17 -3.56 9.22 -27.82
N THR A 18 -3.09 8.66 -28.94
CA THR A 18 -1.96 9.18 -29.72
C THR A 18 -2.22 10.62 -30.18
N LYS A 19 -3.43 10.90 -30.70
CA LYS A 19 -3.83 12.26 -31.10
C LYS A 19 -3.80 13.25 -29.91
N LYS A 20 -4.33 12.85 -28.75
CA LYS A 20 -4.34 13.69 -27.55
C LYS A 20 -2.93 13.96 -27.02
N VAL A 21 -2.05 12.95 -26.98
CA VAL A 21 -0.67 13.13 -26.53
C VAL A 21 0.13 13.98 -27.51
N ARG A 22 -0.04 13.79 -28.82
CA ARG A 22 0.60 14.65 -29.83
C ARG A 22 0.19 16.11 -29.69
N ARG A 23 -1.10 16.37 -29.47
CA ARG A 23 -1.61 17.71 -29.16
C ARG A 23 -0.96 18.27 -27.89
N ALA A 24 -0.89 17.48 -26.83
CA ALA A 24 -0.28 17.86 -25.56
C ALA A 24 1.20 18.21 -25.70
N ILE A 25 1.96 17.44 -26.47
CA ILE A 25 3.38 17.72 -26.74
C ILE A 25 3.52 19.03 -27.52
N ASN A 26 2.72 19.23 -28.56
CA ASN A 26 2.76 20.47 -29.34
C ASN A 26 2.41 21.69 -28.49
N GLU A 27 1.43 21.57 -27.59
CA GLU A 27 1.03 22.63 -26.66
C GLU A 27 2.18 22.97 -25.70
N VAL A 28 2.80 21.96 -25.08
CA VAL A 28 3.96 22.16 -24.20
C VAL A 28 5.13 22.79 -24.95
N LEU A 29 5.44 22.35 -26.17
CA LEU A 29 6.55 22.88 -26.96
C LEU A 29 6.29 24.29 -27.51
N ALA A 30 5.03 24.65 -27.78
CA ALA A 30 4.68 25.99 -28.23
C ALA A 30 4.91 27.04 -27.13
N ASP A 31 4.70 26.66 -25.87
CA ASP A 31 4.86 27.54 -24.71
C ASP A 31 6.29 27.56 -24.14
N LEU A 32 7.21 26.73 -24.67
CA LEU A 32 8.59 26.63 -24.18
C LEU A 32 9.56 27.49 -25.01
N PRO A 33 10.21 28.51 -24.42
CA PRO A 33 11.31 29.21 -25.10
C PRO A 33 12.51 28.27 -25.28
N ALA A 34 13.12 28.33 -26.47
CA ALA A 34 14.22 27.45 -26.86
C ALA A 34 15.36 27.46 -25.82
N GLY A 35 15.78 26.27 -25.37
CA GLY A 35 16.95 26.08 -24.49
C GLY A 35 16.68 26.03 -22.98
N ARG A 36 15.42 26.08 -22.52
CA ARG A 36 15.07 25.96 -21.09
C ARG A 36 14.76 24.51 -20.68
N THR A 37 15.14 24.14 -19.46
CA THR A 37 14.70 22.89 -18.80
C THR A 37 13.17 22.86 -18.68
N ILE A 38 12.56 21.72 -18.99
CA ILE A 38 11.10 21.54 -18.86
C ILE A 38 10.81 21.10 -17.43
N HIS A 39 9.95 21.83 -16.72
CA HIS A 39 9.52 21.45 -15.36
C HIS A 39 8.22 20.64 -15.40
N ALA A 40 8.19 19.50 -14.72
CA ALA A 40 7.05 18.59 -14.73
C ALA A 40 5.77 19.20 -14.11
N SER A 41 5.91 20.12 -13.16
CA SER A 41 4.79 20.84 -12.53
C SER A 41 4.06 21.74 -13.53
N GLN A 42 4.82 22.49 -14.35
CA GLN A 42 4.30 23.39 -15.37
C GLN A 42 3.56 22.61 -16.46
N VAL A 43 4.15 21.53 -16.96
CA VAL A 43 3.51 20.63 -17.92
C VAL A 43 2.22 20.04 -17.35
N THR A 44 2.22 19.62 -16.10
CA THR A 44 1.02 19.07 -15.46
C THR A 44 -0.08 20.12 -15.36
N ALA A 45 0.25 21.36 -14.95
CA ALA A 45 -0.70 22.45 -14.81
C ALA A 45 -1.32 22.85 -16.15
N ALA A 46 -0.50 23.07 -17.18
CA ALA A 46 -0.95 23.44 -18.53
C ALA A 46 -1.87 22.37 -19.12
N LEU A 47 -1.45 21.10 -19.08
CA LEU A 47 -2.22 20.01 -19.67
C LEU A 47 -3.51 19.69 -18.92
N ASN A 48 -3.55 19.90 -17.59
CA ASN A 48 -4.78 19.76 -16.83
C ASN A 48 -5.81 20.83 -17.19
N ALA A 49 -5.38 22.07 -17.48
CA ALA A 49 -6.26 23.14 -17.92
C ALA A 49 -6.93 22.81 -19.27
N SER A 50 -6.23 22.06 -20.13
CA SER A 50 -6.69 21.67 -21.47
C SER A 50 -7.31 20.25 -21.54
N ASP A 51 -7.54 19.57 -20.41
CA ASP A 51 -8.01 18.17 -20.32
C ASP A 51 -7.17 17.18 -21.17
N LEU A 52 -5.86 17.38 -21.16
CA LEU A 52 -4.88 16.59 -21.89
C LEU A 52 -4.12 15.62 -20.97
N PRO A 53 -3.64 14.47 -21.51
CA PRO A 53 -3.10 13.37 -20.70
C PRO A 53 -1.68 13.65 -20.17
N ALA A 54 -1.55 14.49 -19.15
CA ALA A 54 -0.28 14.92 -18.57
C ALA A 54 0.67 13.78 -18.22
N GLY A 55 0.17 12.69 -17.64
CA GLY A 55 0.99 11.55 -17.24
C GLY A 55 1.64 10.79 -18.40
N HIS A 56 0.99 10.74 -19.57
CA HIS A 56 1.59 10.13 -20.77
C HIS A 56 2.59 11.08 -21.43
N THR A 57 2.24 12.36 -21.49
CA THR A 57 3.12 13.40 -22.05
C THR A 57 4.42 13.53 -21.25
N LEU A 58 4.37 13.54 -19.92
CA LEU A 58 5.58 13.61 -19.08
C LEU A 58 6.50 12.41 -19.28
N ARG A 59 5.95 11.19 -19.36
CA ARG A 59 6.77 9.99 -19.62
C ARG A 59 7.47 10.06 -20.98
N MET A 60 6.81 10.66 -21.97
CA MET A 60 7.43 10.86 -23.28
C MET A 60 8.51 11.92 -23.24
N LEU A 61 8.24 13.07 -22.61
CA LEU A 61 9.21 14.16 -22.49
C LEU A 61 10.48 13.70 -21.76
N ASP A 62 10.35 12.87 -20.72
CA ASP A 62 11.47 12.26 -19.99
C ASP A 62 12.42 11.43 -20.87
N GLN A 63 11.93 10.90 -22.01
CA GLN A 63 12.73 10.11 -22.94
C GLN A 63 13.49 10.95 -23.98
N VAL A 64 13.05 12.18 -24.24
CA VAL A 64 13.51 12.96 -25.41
C VAL A 64 14.03 14.35 -25.07
N ALA A 65 13.77 14.84 -23.86
CA ALA A 65 14.18 16.14 -23.40
C ALA A 65 14.67 16.06 -21.94
N PRO A 66 15.59 16.94 -21.52
CA PRO A 66 15.92 17.11 -20.11
C PRO A 66 14.70 17.66 -19.36
N LEU A 67 13.90 16.72 -18.81
CA LEU A 67 12.76 16.98 -17.95
C LEU A 67 13.22 17.00 -16.50
N GLU A 68 13.00 18.10 -15.80
CA GLU A 68 13.18 18.17 -14.35
C GLU A 68 11.84 17.91 -13.65
N ASP A 69 11.75 16.80 -12.92
CA ASP A 69 10.58 16.51 -12.09
C ASP A 69 10.63 17.31 -10.78
N ASP A 70 10.22 18.57 -10.87
CA ASP A 70 10.13 19.53 -9.76
C ASP A 70 8.87 19.33 -8.89
N ARG A 71 8.01 18.37 -9.22
CA ARG A 71 6.76 18.15 -8.48
C ARG A 71 7.08 17.65 -7.08
N THR A 72 6.47 18.29 -6.09
CA THR A 72 6.53 17.81 -4.70
C THR A 72 6.00 16.37 -4.65
N PRO A 73 6.81 15.38 -4.23
CA PRO A 73 6.36 14.00 -4.16
C PRO A 73 5.10 13.92 -3.30
N ALA A 74 4.10 13.14 -3.72
CA ALA A 74 2.82 13.04 -3.01
C ALA A 74 2.97 12.64 -1.53
N LEU A 75 4.08 11.99 -1.18
CA LEU A 75 4.46 11.68 0.19
C LEU A 75 4.83 12.93 1.00
N VAL A 76 5.58 13.87 0.44
CA VAL A 76 6.01 15.14 1.07
C VAL A 76 4.78 16.00 1.33
N ALA A 77 3.97 16.26 0.30
CA ALA A 77 2.74 17.04 0.45
C ALA A 77 1.76 16.41 1.46
N TRP A 78 1.68 15.07 1.49
CA TRP A 78 0.90 14.37 2.51
C TRP A 78 1.46 14.59 3.91
N PHE A 79 2.79 14.52 4.08
CA PHE A 79 3.48 14.72 5.35
C PHE A 79 3.23 16.13 5.90
N ASP A 80 3.40 17.17 5.08
CA ASP A 80 3.19 18.55 5.48
C ASP A 80 1.77 18.79 5.98
N ARG A 81 0.76 18.20 5.32
CA ARG A 81 -0.62 18.22 5.80
C ARG A 81 -0.82 17.53 7.14
N GLN A 82 -0.05 16.49 7.47
CA GLN A 82 -0.20 15.81 8.76
C GLN A 82 0.32 16.66 9.92
N ILE A 83 1.46 17.33 9.72
CA ILE A 83 2.11 18.16 10.75
C ILE A 83 1.55 19.59 10.83
N ALA A 84 0.69 19.98 9.88
CA ALA A 84 -0.01 21.26 9.92
C ALA A 84 -0.76 21.45 11.25
N GLY A 85 -0.57 22.63 11.87
CA GLY A 85 -1.15 22.97 13.18
C GLY A 85 -0.36 22.51 14.39
N LEU A 86 0.76 21.80 14.21
CA LEU A 86 1.71 21.54 15.30
C LEU A 86 2.57 22.80 15.57
N PRO A 87 3.07 22.96 16.81
CA PRO A 87 4.05 23.99 17.14
C PRO A 87 5.27 23.93 16.20
N ALA A 88 5.79 25.09 15.80
CA ALA A 88 6.83 25.19 14.77
C ALA A 88 8.06 24.32 15.07
N ARG A 89 8.53 24.32 16.33
CA ARG A 89 9.69 23.50 16.75
C ARG A 89 9.41 22.00 16.63
N MET A 90 8.25 21.54 17.09
CA MET A 90 7.83 20.15 16.92
C MET A 90 7.71 19.75 15.44
N ALA A 91 7.19 20.63 14.60
CA ALA A 91 7.07 20.42 13.16
C ALA A 91 8.46 20.26 12.49
N ASP A 92 9.44 21.09 12.85
CA ASP A 92 10.81 21.02 12.32
C ASP A 92 11.52 19.72 12.71
N GLU A 93 11.33 19.27 13.96
CA GLU A 93 11.88 18.01 14.44
C GLU A 93 11.27 16.81 13.70
N LEU A 94 9.96 16.85 13.42
CA LEU A 94 9.30 15.83 12.60
C LEU A 94 9.75 15.90 11.13
N ARG A 95 10.01 17.08 10.58
CA ARG A 95 10.57 17.24 9.23
C ARG A 95 11.94 16.60 9.12
N LEU A 96 12.82 16.79 10.12
CA LEU A 96 14.10 16.10 10.16
C LEU A 96 13.93 14.58 10.15
N TRP A 97 13.04 14.05 11.00
CA TRP A 97 12.73 12.62 11.01
C TRP A 97 12.24 12.13 9.64
N PHE A 98 11.35 12.88 9.00
CA PHE A 98 10.81 12.55 7.69
C PHE A 98 11.89 12.54 6.61
N THR A 99 12.72 13.58 6.53
CA THR A 99 13.81 13.70 5.57
C THR A 99 14.77 12.51 5.68
N VAL A 100 15.21 12.18 6.91
CA VAL A 100 16.14 11.05 7.15
C VAL A 100 15.53 9.72 6.73
N LEU A 101 14.24 9.49 6.98
CA LEU A 101 13.58 8.25 6.55
C LEU A 101 13.30 8.24 5.05
N HIS A 102 12.99 9.37 4.45
CA HIS A 102 12.59 9.46 3.05
C HIS A 102 13.80 9.37 2.11
N GLN A 103 14.85 10.14 2.38
CA GLN A 103 16.05 10.23 1.55
C GLN A 103 17.16 9.28 2.01
N GLY A 104 17.05 8.73 3.23
CA GLY A 104 18.17 8.06 3.87
C GLY A 104 19.23 9.06 4.34
N HIS A 105 20.34 8.52 4.82
CA HIS A 105 21.50 9.31 5.23
C HIS A 105 22.76 8.48 4.98
N THR A 106 23.75 9.09 4.33
CA THR A 106 25.01 8.42 3.94
C THR A 106 26.10 8.58 4.98
N THR A 107 26.07 9.64 5.79
CA THR A 107 27.02 9.86 6.89
C THR A 107 26.59 9.09 8.14
N PRO A 108 27.52 8.53 8.94
CA PRO A 108 27.17 7.84 10.17
C PRO A 108 26.30 8.69 11.12
N PRO A 109 25.18 8.15 11.66
CA PRO A 109 24.66 6.80 11.44
C PRO A 109 23.95 6.63 10.08
N CYS A 110 24.52 5.81 9.21
CA CYS A 110 24.02 5.58 7.87
C CYS A 110 22.64 4.91 7.92
N THR A 111 21.68 5.45 7.18
CA THR A 111 20.31 4.93 7.13
C THR A 111 19.87 4.80 5.69
N ARG A 112 19.34 3.64 5.31
CA ARG A 112 18.73 3.47 3.98
C ARG A 112 17.34 4.13 3.94
N PRO A 113 16.94 4.71 2.79
CA PRO A 113 15.57 5.15 2.56
C PRO A 113 14.55 4.09 2.98
N ARG A 114 13.47 4.52 3.62
CA ARG A 114 12.36 3.67 4.04
C ARG A 114 11.21 3.80 3.06
N SER A 115 10.44 2.72 2.94
CA SER A 115 9.27 2.72 2.05
C SER A 115 8.24 3.78 2.50
N PRO A 116 7.56 4.45 1.55
CA PRO A 116 6.51 5.42 1.87
C PRO A 116 5.42 4.85 2.81
N THR A 117 5.08 3.57 2.65
CA THR A 117 4.12 2.87 3.52
C THR A 117 4.60 2.82 4.97
N THR A 118 5.89 2.59 5.20
CA THR A 118 6.47 2.55 6.55
C THR A 118 6.40 3.93 7.20
N ILE A 119 6.80 4.97 6.46
CA ILE A 119 6.77 6.36 6.93
C ILE A 119 5.33 6.76 7.28
N LYS A 120 4.39 6.52 6.36
CA LYS A 120 2.96 6.79 6.54
C LYS A 120 2.39 6.09 7.76
N THR A 121 2.72 4.81 7.93
CA THR A 121 2.24 4.00 9.04
C THR A 121 2.77 4.55 10.36
N ARG A 122 4.08 4.78 10.50
CA ARG A 122 4.67 5.30 11.73
C ARG A 122 4.06 6.63 12.12
N LEU A 123 4.00 7.58 11.19
CA LEU A 123 3.43 8.89 11.49
C LEU A 123 1.96 8.78 11.86
N ARG A 124 1.15 8.02 11.10
CA ARG A 124 -0.28 7.81 11.42
C ARG A 124 -0.50 7.32 12.85
N TRP A 125 0.32 6.39 13.33
CA TRP A 125 0.21 5.87 14.70
C TRP A 125 0.71 6.87 15.75
N ALA A 126 1.73 7.68 15.45
CA ALA A 126 2.26 8.68 16.38
C ALA A 126 1.41 9.96 16.44
N MET A 127 0.73 10.36 15.36
CA MET A 127 0.05 11.66 15.26
C MET A 127 -0.96 11.96 16.37
N PRO A 128 -1.83 11.04 16.81
CA PRO A 128 -2.76 11.31 17.91
C PRO A 128 -2.03 11.71 19.20
N THR A 129 -0.93 11.01 19.51
CA THR A 129 -0.08 11.32 20.67
C THR A 129 0.64 12.66 20.51
N LEU A 130 1.22 12.92 19.34
CA LEU A 130 1.91 14.19 19.06
C LEU A 130 0.98 15.40 19.18
N ARG A 131 -0.25 15.28 18.65
CA ARG A 131 -1.29 16.32 18.80
C ARG A 131 -1.77 16.45 20.24
N GLY A 132 -1.88 15.34 20.97
CA GLY A 132 -2.20 15.36 22.39
C GLY A 132 -1.15 16.12 23.21
N TRP A 133 0.13 15.90 22.95
CA TRP A 133 1.21 16.65 23.61
C TRP A 133 1.20 18.13 23.24
N ALA A 134 0.99 18.46 21.95
CA ALA A 134 0.85 19.84 21.52
C ALA A 134 -0.35 20.54 22.21
N ALA A 135 -1.48 19.85 22.35
CA ALA A 135 -2.66 20.37 23.05
C ALA A 135 -2.42 20.52 24.57
N ALA A 136 -1.56 19.68 25.15
CA ALA A 136 -1.12 19.79 26.55
C ALA A 136 -0.07 20.91 26.77
N GLY A 137 0.31 21.65 25.71
CA GLY A 137 1.23 22.79 25.78
C GLY A 137 2.67 22.49 25.40
N HIS A 138 3.01 21.26 25.01
CA HIS A 138 4.38 20.94 24.59
C HIS A 138 4.71 21.54 23.23
N THR A 139 5.75 22.36 23.18
CA THR A 139 6.14 23.07 21.94
C THR A 139 7.22 22.34 21.15
N SER A 140 8.00 21.48 21.81
CA SER A 140 9.08 20.68 21.22
C SER A 140 9.06 19.24 21.73
N LEU A 141 9.50 18.30 20.89
CA LEU A 141 9.72 16.90 21.28
C LEU A 141 10.88 16.74 22.27
N ARG A 142 11.71 17.78 22.45
CA ARG A 142 12.77 17.80 23.47
C ARG A 142 12.22 17.84 24.89
N GLU A 143 11.01 18.36 25.08
CA GLU A 143 10.34 18.48 26.38
C GLU A 143 9.78 17.12 26.86
N ILE A 144 9.57 16.19 25.93
CA ILE A 144 8.91 14.90 26.21
C ILE A 144 9.82 14.02 27.07
N SER A 145 9.34 13.74 28.27
CA SER A 145 9.99 12.88 29.24
C SER A 145 9.62 11.41 29.04
N ARG A 146 10.30 10.51 29.76
CA ARG A 146 9.93 9.09 29.82
C ARG A 146 8.55 8.87 30.44
N ALA A 147 8.12 9.74 31.36
CA ALA A 147 6.80 9.68 31.97
C ALA A 147 5.70 9.98 30.94
N ASP A 148 5.92 10.96 30.08
CA ASP A 148 4.98 11.31 29.00
C ASP A 148 4.85 10.17 27.97
N ILE A 149 5.96 9.48 27.68
CA ILE A 149 5.93 8.26 26.85
C ILE A 149 5.12 7.16 27.55
N ALA A 150 5.33 6.94 28.84
CA ALA A 150 4.61 5.90 29.59
C ALA A 150 3.11 6.20 29.66
N ALA A 151 2.72 7.45 29.87
CA ALA A 151 1.34 7.91 29.89
C ALA A 151 0.66 7.80 28.51
N ALA A 152 1.41 8.03 27.43
CA ALA A 152 0.87 7.95 26.07
C ALA A 152 0.70 6.52 25.54
N LEU A 153 1.48 5.55 26.04
CA LEU A 153 1.45 4.19 25.52
C LEU A 153 0.22 3.42 26.02
N PRO A 154 -0.58 2.79 25.12
CA PRO A 154 -1.64 1.87 25.50
C PRO A 154 -1.16 0.75 26.42
N PRO A 155 -2.02 0.14 27.25
CA PRO A 155 -1.58 -0.83 28.26
C PRO A 155 -0.93 -2.08 27.65
N SER A 156 -1.43 -2.59 26.52
CA SER A 156 -0.92 -3.82 25.90
C SER A 156 -1.28 -3.98 24.41
N GLY A 157 -0.80 -5.08 23.82
CA GLY A 157 -1.18 -5.54 22.48
C GLY A 157 -0.57 -4.77 21.32
N ASN A 158 -1.12 -5.01 20.13
CA ASN A 158 -0.66 -4.39 18.88
C ASN A 158 -0.67 -2.84 18.90
N PRO A 159 -1.65 -2.14 19.52
CA PRO A 159 -1.62 -0.68 19.61
C PRO A 159 -0.38 -0.17 20.34
N ARG A 160 -0.02 -0.78 21.48
CA ARG A 160 1.19 -0.43 22.25
C ARG A 160 2.46 -0.63 21.43
N ALA A 161 2.59 -1.81 20.81
CA ALA A 161 3.75 -2.13 19.97
C ALA A 161 3.89 -1.18 18.78
N THR A 162 2.78 -0.87 18.11
CA THR A 162 2.82 -0.04 16.90
C THR A 162 3.13 1.41 17.21
N LEU A 163 2.50 1.99 18.24
CA LEU A 163 2.82 3.34 18.71
C LEU A 163 4.27 3.39 19.22
N GLY A 164 4.69 2.42 20.03
CA GLY A 164 6.04 2.39 20.57
C GLY A 164 7.13 2.26 19.50
N VAL A 165 6.89 1.48 18.42
CA VAL A 165 7.79 1.42 17.26
C VAL A 165 7.83 2.76 16.52
N ALA A 166 6.69 3.44 16.39
CA ALA A 166 6.62 4.76 15.76
C ALA A 166 7.40 5.81 16.56
N LEU A 167 7.13 5.93 17.87
CA LEU A 167 7.83 6.86 18.77
C LEU A 167 9.33 6.54 18.84
N ARG A 168 9.70 5.25 18.96
CA ARG A 168 11.11 4.84 18.91
C ARG A 168 11.78 5.28 17.62
N SER A 169 11.10 5.18 16.47
CA SER A 169 11.66 5.67 15.22
C SER A 169 11.90 7.17 15.22
N ILE A 170 10.99 7.96 15.77
CA ILE A 170 11.12 9.42 15.83
C ILE A 170 12.28 9.80 16.75
N PHE A 171 12.20 9.39 18.03
CA PHE A 171 13.20 9.79 19.03
C PHE A 171 14.58 9.17 18.78
N ALA A 172 14.69 7.99 18.18
CA ALA A 172 16.00 7.44 17.78
C ALA A 172 16.64 8.29 16.68
N THR A 173 15.88 8.75 15.69
CA THR A 173 16.38 9.65 14.65
C THR A 173 16.77 11.01 15.23
N LEU A 174 15.95 11.61 16.08
CA LEU A 174 16.28 12.88 16.71
C LEU A 174 17.54 12.79 17.58
N LYS A 175 17.72 11.68 18.30
CA LYS A 175 18.95 11.44 19.09
C LYS A 175 20.16 11.25 18.20
N ALA A 176 20.03 10.48 17.11
CA ALA A 176 21.09 10.24 16.15
C ALA A 176 21.60 11.55 15.51
N HIS A 177 20.70 12.48 15.21
CA HIS A 177 21.02 13.79 14.65
C HIS A 177 21.22 14.89 15.71
N LYS A 178 21.45 14.49 16.98
CA LYS A 178 21.80 15.40 18.10
C LYS A 178 20.76 16.50 18.38
N VAL A 179 19.51 16.32 17.97
CA VAL A 179 18.39 17.22 18.32
C VAL A 179 18.02 17.07 19.78
N ILE A 180 17.98 15.82 20.28
CA ILE A 180 17.71 15.52 21.68
C ILE A 180 18.95 14.91 22.34
N PHE A 181 19.15 15.22 23.62
CA PHE A 181 20.24 14.64 24.40
C PHE A 181 19.91 13.23 24.90
N THR A 182 18.69 13.01 25.39
CA THR A 182 18.25 11.70 25.89
C THR A 182 17.07 11.22 25.05
N ASN A 183 17.08 9.94 24.67
CA ASN A 183 15.94 9.34 23.99
C ASN A 183 14.94 8.82 25.06
N PRO A 184 13.75 9.44 25.22
CA PRO A 184 12.80 9.11 26.29
C PRO A 184 12.15 7.73 26.10
N VAL A 185 12.28 7.12 24.92
CA VAL A 185 11.78 5.78 24.62
C VAL A 185 12.81 4.70 25.00
N THR A 186 14.03 5.07 25.37
CA THR A 186 15.03 4.11 25.83
C THR A 186 14.58 3.46 27.15
N ARG A 187 14.84 2.15 27.27
CA ARG A 187 14.43 1.33 28.42
C ARG A 187 12.91 1.29 28.68
N THR A 188 12.07 1.80 27.79
CA THR A 188 10.61 1.65 27.88
C THR A 188 10.18 0.40 27.14
N ASP A 189 9.46 -0.49 27.82
CA ASP A 189 8.88 -1.66 27.17
C ASP A 189 7.71 -1.23 26.28
N ILE A 190 7.91 -1.35 24.98
CA ILE A 190 6.91 -1.02 23.96
C ILE A 190 5.98 -2.21 23.67
N GLY A 191 6.20 -3.36 24.30
CA GLY A 191 5.47 -4.58 24.04
C GLY A 191 5.91 -5.28 22.74
N GLN A 192 5.27 -6.42 22.47
CA GLN A 192 5.47 -7.20 21.27
C GLN A 192 4.19 -7.23 20.43
N PHE A 193 4.35 -7.35 19.11
CA PHE A 193 3.22 -7.64 18.25
C PHE A 193 2.63 -8.99 18.62
N GLU A 194 1.31 -9.04 18.78
CA GLU A 194 0.56 -10.28 18.96
C GLU A 194 0.83 -11.18 17.75
N ARG A 195 1.44 -12.34 18.02
CA ARG A 195 1.62 -13.37 17.01
C ARG A 195 0.37 -14.24 17.03
N ARG A 196 -0.45 -14.11 15.99
CA ARG A 196 -1.61 -15.00 15.78
C ARG A 196 -1.23 -16.07 14.77
N GLN A 197 -1.61 -17.31 15.05
CA GLN A 197 -1.54 -18.37 14.06
C GLN A 197 -2.54 -18.03 12.93
N PRO A 198 -2.11 -17.97 11.67
CA PRO A 198 -3.03 -17.77 10.56
C PRO A 198 -4.08 -18.88 10.55
N LEU A 199 -5.34 -18.51 10.36
CA LEU A 199 -6.39 -19.48 10.08
C LEU A 199 -6.09 -20.18 8.74
N PRO A 200 -6.43 -21.46 8.59
CA PRO A 200 -6.39 -22.12 7.28
C PRO A 200 -7.15 -21.31 6.24
N ALA A 201 -6.62 -21.28 5.02
CA ALA A 201 -7.28 -20.57 3.92
C ALA A 201 -8.63 -21.22 3.59
N ASP A 202 -9.61 -20.39 3.22
CA ASP A 202 -10.91 -20.86 2.75
C ASP A 202 -10.74 -21.52 1.37
N LEU A 203 -10.85 -22.85 1.35
CA LEU A 203 -10.64 -23.65 0.14
C LEU A 203 -11.73 -23.42 -0.91
N ASP A 204 -12.95 -23.07 -0.50
CA ASP A 204 -14.03 -22.80 -1.44
C ASP A 204 -13.82 -21.46 -2.12
N GLN A 205 -13.31 -20.45 -1.40
CA GLN A 205 -12.89 -19.19 -1.99
C GLN A 205 -11.74 -19.38 -3.00
N ILE A 206 -10.77 -20.24 -2.69
CA ILE A 206 -9.68 -20.56 -3.61
C ILE A 206 -10.22 -21.27 -4.86
N ARG A 207 -11.14 -22.24 -4.68
CA ARG A 207 -11.74 -22.98 -5.79
C ARG A 207 -12.57 -22.07 -6.69
N ASP A 208 -13.37 -21.18 -6.12
CA ASP A 208 -14.12 -20.14 -6.84
C ASP A 208 -13.18 -19.24 -7.64
N ALA A 209 -12.11 -18.74 -7.02
CA ALA A 209 -11.14 -17.89 -7.71
C ALA A 209 -10.43 -18.62 -8.86
N LEU A 210 -10.09 -19.90 -8.69
CA LEU A 210 -9.52 -20.75 -9.74
C LEU A 210 -10.51 -21.07 -10.87
N GLY A 211 -11.80 -21.08 -10.59
CA GLY A 211 -12.89 -21.32 -11.56
C GLY A 211 -13.48 -20.05 -12.16
N SER A 212 -12.97 -18.88 -11.78
CA SER A 212 -13.48 -17.58 -12.22
C SER A 212 -13.49 -17.44 -13.74
N ALA A 213 -14.58 -16.90 -14.29
CA ALA A 213 -14.68 -16.55 -15.70
C ALA A 213 -13.74 -15.39 -16.09
N ASP A 214 -13.34 -14.54 -15.15
CA ASP A 214 -12.26 -13.57 -15.34
C ASP A 214 -10.90 -14.30 -15.41
N PRO A 215 -10.23 -14.33 -16.58
CA PRO A 215 -8.96 -15.03 -16.76
C PRO A 215 -7.84 -14.47 -15.88
N ALA A 216 -7.85 -13.15 -15.59
CA ALA A 216 -6.84 -12.53 -14.75
C ALA A 216 -6.97 -13.01 -13.31
N ARG A 217 -8.20 -13.02 -12.76
CA ARG A 217 -8.48 -13.57 -11.42
C ARG A 217 -8.09 -15.05 -11.33
N ALA A 218 -8.41 -15.85 -12.33
CA ALA A 218 -8.06 -17.27 -12.37
C ALA A 218 -6.54 -17.51 -12.41
N ALA A 219 -5.81 -16.78 -13.25
CA ALA A 219 -4.35 -16.89 -13.35
C ALA A 219 -3.63 -16.44 -12.07
N ILE A 220 -4.05 -15.31 -11.48
CA ILE A 220 -3.52 -14.84 -10.20
C ILE A 220 -3.77 -15.87 -9.09
N ALA A 221 -5.01 -16.38 -8.99
CA ALA A 221 -5.34 -17.41 -8.00
C ALA A 221 -4.47 -18.65 -8.15
N ALA A 222 -4.18 -19.08 -9.39
CA ALA A 222 -3.33 -20.23 -9.65
C ALA A 222 -1.87 -19.99 -9.24
N LEU A 223 -1.29 -18.84 -9.59
CA LEU A 223 0.09 -18.50 -9.19
C LEU A 223 0.24 -18.40 -7.66
N VAL A 224 -0.77 -17.86 -6.97
CA VAL A 224 -0.77 -17.78 -5.50
C VAL A 224 -0.95 -19.17 -4.88
N ALA A 225 -1.95 -19.93 -5.31
CA ALA A 225 -2.31 -21.21 -4.67
C ALA A 225 -1.26 -22.32 -4.90
N PHE A 226 -0.67 -22.41 -6.10
CA PHE A 226 0.27 -23.47 -6.44
C PHE A 226 1.73 -23.10 -6.19
N HIS A 227 2.10 -21.82 -6.28
CA HIS A 227 3.49 -21.37 -6.20
C HIS A 227 3.76 -20.36 -5.08
N GLY A 228 2.74 -19.91 -4.37
CA GLY A 228 2.88 -19.01 -3.22
C GLY A 228 3.46 -17.66 -3.59
N LEU A 229 3.19 -17.16 -4.80
CA LEU A 229 3.66 -15.84 -5.23
C LEU A 229 3.04 -14.76 -4.35
N ARG A 230 3.88 -13.81 -3.93
CA ARG A 230 3.47 -12.62 -3.19
C ARG A 230 2.93 -11.57 -4.15
N SER A 231 2.08 -10.68 -3.68
CA SER A 231 1.53 -9.59 -4.50
C SER A 231 2.61 -8.74 -5.16
N ALA A 232 3.72 -8.47 -4.46
CA ALA A 232 4.84 -7.71 -5.02
C ALA A 232 5.58 -8.46 -6.14
N GLU A 233 5.67 -9.80 -6.06
CA GLU A 233 6.25 -10.63 -7.12
C GLU A 233 5.31 -10.64 -8.33
N LEU A 234 4.00 -10.85 -8.12
CA LEU A 234 2.98 -10.81 -9.18
C LEU A 234 2.96 -9.48 -9.93
N CYS A 235 3.07 -8.34 -9.23
CA CYS A 235 3.08 -7.03 -9.84
C CYS A 235 4.35 -6.78 -10.67
N ARG A 236 5.49 -7.38 -10.31
CA ARG A 236 6.78 -7.15 -10.99
C ARG A 236 7.06 -8.16 -12.09
N LEU A 237 6.35 -9.30 -12.10
CA LEU A 237 6.58 -10.38 -13.04
C LEU A 237 6.44 -9.91 -14.50
N HIS A 238 7.47 -10.15 -15.31
CA HIS A 238 7.50 -9.86 -16.74
C HIS A 238 6.99 -11.04 -17.58
N LEU A 239 6.64 -10.78 -18.83
CA LEU A 239 6.32 -11.81 -19.82
C LEU A 239 7.51 -12.76 -20.05
N THR A 240 8.73 -12.20 -20.06
CA THR A 240 9.99 -12.94 -20.23
C THR A 240 10.34 -13.82 -19.03
N ASP A 241 9.69 -13.62 -17.89
CA ASP A 241 9.92 -14.43 -16.70
C ASP A 241 9.14 -15.75 -16.75
N SER A 242 8.15 -15.86 -17.64
CA SER A 242 7.40 -17.09 -17.88
C SER A 242 7.78 -17.72 -19.23
N LEU A 243 8.83 -18.54 -19.23
CA LEU A 243 9.36 -19.23 -20.41
C LEU A 243 9.36 -20.75 -20.18
N ASP A 244 9.11 -21.54 -21.22
CA ASP A 244 9.25 -23.01 -21.20
C ASP A 244 8.53 -23.72 -20.05
N ARG A 245 7.34 -23.24 -19.67
CA ARG A 245 6.59 -23.72 -18.50
C ARG A 245 7.37 -23.60 -17.19
N ARG A 246 8.27 -22.64 -17.09
CA ARG A 246 9.00 -22.27 -15.88
C ARG A 246 8.78 -20.79 -15.59
N LEU A 247 8.81 -20.48 -14.30
CA LEU A 247 8.71 -19.13 -13.78
C LEU A 247 10.05 -18.74 -13.18
N HIS A 248 10.68 -17.73 -13.75
CA HIS A 248 11.96 -17.18 -13.33
C HIS A 248 11.72 -16.00 -12.38
N LEU A 249 12.18 -16.13 -11.14
CA LEU A 249 12.17 -15.06 -10.14
C LEU A 249 13.62 -14.81 -9.72
N ASP A 250 13.94 -13.63 -9.20
CA ASP A 250 15.31 -13.19 -8.85
C ASP A 250 16.16 -14.25 -8.13
N GLN A 251 15.55 -15.06 -7.26
CA GLN A 251 16.25 -16.04 -6.42
C GLN A 251 15.87 -17.50 -6.70
N ARG A 252 14.93 -17.77 -7.63
CA ARG A 252 14.44 -19.13 -7.86
C ARG A 252 13.75 -19.29 -9.22
N THR A 253 13.90 -20.49 -9.78
CA THR A 253 13.14 -20.93 -10.96
C THR A 253 12.14 -22.01 -10.54
N ILE A 254 10.86 -21.79 -10.82
CA ILE A 254 9.76 -22.67 -10.41
C ILE A 254 9.14 -23.33 -11.65
N PRO A 255 9.11 -24.67 -11.75
CA PRO A 255 8.31 -25.34 -12.78
C PRO A 255 6.82 -25.03 -12.59
N LEU A 256 6.14 -24.58 -13.64
CA LEU A 256 4.72 -24.25 -13.60
C LEU A 256 3.89 -25.52 -13.50
N ALA A 257 2.98 -25.55 -12.53
CA ALA A 257 2.03 -26.64 -12.41
C ALA A 257 1.04 -26.59 -13.59
N ALA A 258 0.63 -27.74 -14.12
CA ALA A 258 -0.26 -27.80 -15.27
C ALA A 258 -1.55 -26.95 -15.13
N PRO A 259 -2.24 -26.90 -13.97
CA PRO A 259 -3.40 -26.02 -13.79
C PRO A 259 -3.09 -24.53 -13.91
N VAL A 260 -1.85 -24.12 -13.61
CA VAL A 260 -1.35 -22.74 -13.72
C VAL A 260 -1.07 -22.42 -15.18
N THR A 261 -0.40 -23.32 -15.91
CA THR A 261 -0.09 -23.14 -17.34
C THR A 261 -1.35 -22.84 -18.15
N VAL A 262 -2.43 -23.61 -17.94
CA VAL A 262 -3.71 -23.41 -18.65
C VAL A 262 -4.31 -22.03 -18.37
N ARG A 263 -4.28 -21.58 -17.11
CA ARG A 263 -4.88 -20.31 -16.71
C ARG A 263 -4.05 -19.11 -17.14
N VAL A 264 -2.72 -19.22 -17.06
CA VAL A 264 -1.81 -18.19 -17.57
C VAL A 264 -1.97 -18.05 -19.08
N ALA A 265 -2.07 -19.16 -19.83
CA ALA A 265 -2.33 -19.12 -21.27
C ALA A 265 -3.67 -18.43 -21.59
N ALA A 266 -4.76 -18.80 -20.91
CA ALA A 266 -6.06 -18.17 -21.10
C ALA A 266 -6.04 -16.65 -20.77
N TYR A 267 -5.27 -16.25 -19.76
CA TYR A 267 -5.07 -14.84 -19.45
C TYR A 267 -4.22 -14.13 -20.50
N LEU A 268 -3.16 -14.76 -21.04
CA LEU A 268 -2.35 -14.18 -22.11
C LEU A 268 -3.18 -13.99 -23.39
N ASP A 269 -4.06 -14.94 -23.73
CA ASP A 269 -5.01 -14.78 -24.84
C ASP A 269 -5.96 -13.59 -24.60
N HIS A 270 -6.53 -13.49 -23.40
CA HIS A 270 -7.38 -12.37 -23.02
C HIS A 270 -6.63 -11.03 -23.11
N ARG A 271 -5.40 -10.98 -22.58
CA ARG A 271 -4.52 -9.81 -22.62
C ARG A 271 -4.22 -9.38 -24.06
N ASN A 272 -3.85 -10.32 -24.92
CA ASN A 272 -3.53 -10.04 -26.32
C ASN A 272 -4.76 -9.60 -27.13
N ARG A 273 -5.96 -10.12 -26.82
CA ARG A 273 -7.21 -9.62 -27.46
C ARG A 273 -7.59 -8.23 -26.97
N ARG A 274 -7.43 -7.96 -25.67
CA ARG A 274 -7.88 -6.69 -25.08
C ARG A 274 -6.89 -5.55 -25.31
N TRP A 275 -5.60 -5.85 -25.36
CA TRP A 275 -4.52 -4.89 -25.57
C TRP A 275 -3.47 -5.44 -26.56
N PRO A 276 -3.83 -5.61 -27.84
CA PRO A 276 -2.97 -6.27 -28.84
C PRO A 276 -1.63 -5.58 -29.03
N ASN A 277 -1.59 -4.25 -28.88
CA ASN A 277 -0.41 -3.45 -29.13
C ASN A 277 0.35 -3.05 -27.84
N THR A 278 -0.06 -3.56 -26.66
CA THR A 278 0.56 -3.13 -25.39
C THR A 278 2.05 -3.42 -25.34
N ALA A 279 2.82 -2.40 -24.97
CA ALA A 279 4.25 -2.52 -24.74
C ALA A 279 4.63 -2.78 -23.29
N ASN A 280 3.63 -2.98 -22.43
CA ASN A 280 3.89 -3.22 -21.03
C ASN A 280 4.61 -4.58 -20.86
N PRO A 281 5.83 -4.63 -20.32
CA PRO A 281 6.58 -5.89 -20.19
C PRO A 281 6.00 -6.79 -19.10
N HIS A 282 5.17 -6.26 -18.20
CA HIS A 282 4.60 -7.00 -17.10
C HIS A 282 3.54 -8.01 -17.58
N LEU A 283 3.54 -9.19 -16.96
CA LEU A 283 2.57 -10.24 -17.20
C LEU A 283 1.16 -9.71 -16.92
N PHE A 284 0.93 -9.21 -15.69
CA PHE A 284 -0.36 -8.66 -15.29
C PHE A 284 -0.49 -7.17 -15.60
N VAL A 285 -1.50 -6.82 -16.39
CA VAL A 285 -1.82 -5.44 -16.75
C VAL A 285 -3.28 -5.11 -16.44
N THR A 286 -3.54 -3.83 -16.21
CA THR A 286 -4.89 -3.28 -16.04
C THR A 286 -5.18 -2.29 -17.17
N SER A 287 -6.43 -1.88 -17.34
CA SER A 287 -6.78 -0.77 -18.23
C SER A 287 -5.96 0.51 -17.99
N ARG A 288 -5.49 0.73 -16.75
CA ARG A 288 -4.64 1.88 -16.38
C ARG A 288 -3.16 1.69 -16.68
N SER A 289 -2.63 0.47 -16.59
CA SER A 289 -1.21 0.18 -16.78
C SER A 289 -0.88 -0.32 -18.18
N ALA A 290 -1.86 -0.82 -18.94
CA ALA A 290 -1.66 -1.40 -20.26
C ALA A 290 -1.08 -0.41 -21.30
N LEU A 291 -1.29 0.89 -21.09
CA LEU A 291 -0.76 1.95 -21.95
C LEU A 291 0.57 2.54 -21.43
N GLY A 292 1.21 1.87 -20.47
CA GLY A 292 2.52 2.26 -19.96
C GLY A 292 3.42 1.04 -19.80
N THR A 293 4.64 1.28 -19.35
CA THR A 293 5.67 0.24 -19.14
C THR A 293 5.82 -0.17 -17.68
N GLY A 294 5.06 0.46 -16.77
CA GLY A 294 5.14 0.20 -15.34
C GLY A 294 4.23 -0.93 -14.86
N PRO A 295 4.49 -1.46 -13.65
CA PRO A 295 3.75 -2.59 -13.09
C PRO A 295 2.30 -2.22 -12.75
N ALA A 296 1.41 -3.22 -12.76
CA ALA A 296 0.06 -3.10 -12.24
C ALA A 296 0.08 -3.07 -10.70
N GLY A 297 0.38 -1.90 -10.12
CA GLY A 297 0.42 -1.70 -8.68
C GLY A 297 0.18 -0.25 -8.27
N PRO A 298 -0.05 0.04 -6.98
CA PRO A 298 -0.34 1.39 -6.48
C PRO A 298 0.81 2.40 -6.69
N THR A 299 1.95 1.97 -7.21
CA THR A 299 3.02 2.82 -7.75
C THR A 299 2.66 3.33 -9.16
N GLY A 300 1.49 3.96 -9.28
CA GLY A 300 1.02 4.64 -10.50
C GLY A 300 1.64 6.03 -10.69
N SER A 301 2.85 6.25 -10.20
CA SER A 301 3.67 7.42 -10.45
C SER A 301 5.07 6.91 -10.74
N GLY A 302 5.52 7.07 -11.98
CA GLY A 302 6.86 6.69 -12.41
C GLY A 302 7.89 7.27 -11.45
N ALA A 303 8.67 6.39 -10.85
CA ALA A 303 9.90 6.76 -10.17
C ALA A 303 10.84 5.57 -10.37
N PRO A 304 11.90 5.69 -11.19
CA PRO A 304 12.97 4.71 -11.22
C PRO A 304 13.77 4.88 -9.93
N TRP A 305 13.40 4.18 -8.86
CA TRP A 305 14.30 4.00 -7.74
C TRP A 305 15.22 2.81 -8.03
N ALA A 306 16.08 2.97 -9.03
CA ALA A 306 17.31 2.19 -9.07
C ALA A 306 18.17 2.69 -7.90
N CYS A 307 18.34 1.85 -6.88
CA CYS A 307 19.39 2.09 -5.91
C CYS A 307 20.71 1.86 -6.66
N PRO A 308 21.60 2.85 -6.82
CA PRO A 308 22.90 2.59 -7.42
C PRO A 308 23.62 1.51 -6.60
N PRO A 309 24.35 0.57 -7.23
CA PRO A 309 25.17 -0.37 -6.50
C PRO A 309 26.18 0.43 -5.68
N CYS A 310 26.13 0.31 -4.35
CA CYS A 310 27.19 0.83 -3.52
C CYS A 310 28.47 0.09 -3.92
N ALA A 311 29.35 0.79 -4.66
CA ALA A 311 30.73 0.37 -4.88
C ALA A 311 31.37 0.18 -3.50
N ALA A 312 31.82 -1.05 -3.23
CA ALA A 312 32.60 -1.37 -2.05
C ALA A 312 34.06 -1.02 -2.32
N PRO A 313 34.74 -0.22 -1.47
CA PRO A 313 36.18 -0.21 -1.45
C PRO A 313 36.67 -1.21 -0.40
N GLY A 314 37.61 -2.07 -0.83
CA GLY A 314 38.79 -2.41 -0.05
C GLY A 314 38.60 -3.33 1.15
N ALA A 315 38.90 -4.61 0.92
CA ALA A 315 39.14 -5.63 1.93
C ALA A 315 40.25 -5.23 2.93
N HIS A 316 40.09 -5.59 4.21
CA HIS A 316 41.16 -6.03 5.13
C HIS A 316 40.57 -6.56 6.47
N PRO A 317 41.33 -7.36 7.27
CA PRO A 317 40.97 -8.75 7.46
C PRO A 317 40.30 -9.11 8.78
N ARG A 318 39.67 -10.29 8.74
CA ARG A 318 38.97 -11.00 9.80
C ARG A 318 39.79 -11.11 11.10
N ARG A 319 39.23 -10.64 12.22
CA ARG A 319 39.53 -11.18 13.56
C ARG A 319 38.30 -11.90 14.11
N GLY A 320 38.47 -13.20 14.32
CA GLY A 320 37.43 -14.11 14.78
C GLY A 320 37.00 -13.83 16.21
N ARG A 321 35.68 -13.79 16.41
CA ARG A 321 35.07 -14.08 17.72
C ARG A 321 34.24 -15.36 17.58
N ARG A 322 34.75 -16.42 18.22
CA ARG A 322 34.06 -17.68 18.45
C ARG A 322 32.84 -17.40 19.33
N TYR A 323 31.64 -17.75 18.87
CA TYR A 323 30.48 -17.95 19.74
C TYR A 323 30.36 -19.46 20.04
N PRO A 324 30.10 -19.86 21.29
CA PRO A 324 29.95 -21.27 21.63
C PRO A 324 28.64 -21.84 21.07
N ARG A 325 28.75 -23.00 20.41
CA ARG A 325 27.64 -23.81 19.91
C ARG A 325 26.75 -24.24 21.08
N ARG A 326 25.50 -23.76 21.13
CA ARG A 326 24.46 -24.36 21.99
C ARG A 326 24.08 -25.73 21.42
N ARG A 327 24.25 -26.76 22.24
CA ARG A 327 23.82 -28.15 22.01
C ARG A 327 22.30 -28.20 21.76
N ALA A 328 21.89 -28.90 20.71
CA ALA A 328 20.50 -29.25 20.45
C ALA A 328 20.08 -30.42 21.36
N PRO A 329 18.93 -30.37 22.05
CA PRO A 329 18.41 -31.53 22.75
C PRO A 329 17.73 -32.52 21.78
N ALA A 330 17.86 -33.79 22.15
CA ALA A 330 17.55 -34.99 21.38
C ALA A 330 16.08 -35.13 20.96
N ARG A 331 15.89 -35.75 19.78
CA ARG A 331 14.61 -36.20 19.22
C ARG A 331 13.99 -37.29 20.10
N ARG A 332 12.71 -37.15 20.45
CA ARG A 332 11.86 -38.25 20.96
C ARG A 332 10.97 -38.81 19.83
N PRO A 333 10.63 -40.11 19.86
CA PRO A 333 10.11 -40.83 18.71
C PRO A 333 8.60 -40.68 18.52
N VAL A 334 8.19 -40.83 17.26
CA VAL A 334 6.84 -40.76 16.71
C VAL A 334 6.05 -42.00 17.12
N GLN A 335 4.94 -41.82 17.85
CA GLN A 335 3.90 -42.85 18.00
C GLN A 335 2.99 -42.85 16.77
N ARG A 336 2.93 -43.99 16.09
CA ARG A 336 2.00 -44.27 14.99
C ARG A 336 0.67 -44.72 15.58
N HIS A 337 -0.39 -43.93 15.38
CA HIS A 337 -1.76 -44.42 15.58
C HIS A 337 -2.34 -44.87 14.23
N HIS A 338 -2.52 -46.18 14.11
CA HIS A 338 -3.42 -46.79 13.13
C HIS A 338 -4.86 -46.44 13.49
N ALA A 339 -5.62 -45.93 12.52
CA ALA A 339 -7.07 -45.82 12.64
C ALA A 339 -7.74 -46.29 11.35
N HIS A 340 -8.80 -47.06 11.57
CA HIS A 340 -9.51 -47.94 10.65
C HIS A 340 -10.13 -47.25 9.43
N ARG A 341 -10.09 -47.95 8.30
CA ARG A 341 -10.95 -47.75 7.14
C ARG A 341 -12.37 -48.24 7.45
N GLN A 342 -13.38 -47.43 7.14
CA GLN A 342 -14.74 -47.91 6.84
C GLN A 342 -15.24 -47.27 5.52
N PRO A 343 -16.06 -47.98 4.72
CA PRO A 343 -16.33 -47.62 3.34
C PRO A 343 -17.56 -46.72 3.16
N LEU A 344 -17.44 -45.74 2.25
CA LEU A 344 -18.50 -44.83 1.84
C LEU A 344 -19.52 -45.55 0.91
N ARG A 345 -20.79 -45.55 1.32
CA ARG A 345 -21.93 -45.92 0.47
C ARG A 345 -22.14 -44.87 -0.62
N ARG A 346 -22.13 -45.32 -1.88
CA ARG A 346 -22.49 -44.54 -3.07
C ARG A 346 -24.01 -44.27 -3.09
N ARG A 347 -24.43 -43.00 -3.16
CA ARG A 347 -25.74 -42.62 -3.69
C ARG A 347 -25.56 -41.85 -4.99
N ARG A 348 -26.15 -42.40 -6.06
CA ARG A 348 -26.23 -41.83 -7.40
C ARG A 348 -27.32 -40.76 -7.41
N HIS A 349 -27.03 -39.56 -7.90
CA HIS A 349 -28.04 -38.61 -8.38
C HIS A 349 -27.79 -38.30 -9.86
N ARG A 350 -28.86 -38.45 -10.64
CA ARG A 350 -28.96 -38.16 -12.09
C ARG A 350 -29.09 -36.64 -12.33
N PRO A 351 -28.69 -36.12 -13.50
CA PRO A 351 -28.64 -34.70 -13.79
C PRO A 351 -29.95 -34.18 -14.41
N SER A 352 -30.31 -32.94 -14.07
CA SER A 352 -31.37 -32.17 -14.75
C SER A 352 -30.74 -31.16 -15.72
N ARG A 353 -31.29 -31.09 -16.95
CA ARG A 353 -30.87 -30.22 -18.06
C ARG A 353 -31.12 -28.72 -17.78
N PRO A 354 -30.43 -27.79 -18.48
CA PRO A 354 -30.40 -26.37 -18.18
C PRO A 354 -31.53 -25.58 -18.88
N GLN A 355 -32.04 -24.54 -18.21
CA GLN A 355 -32.80 -23.47 -18.84
C GLN A 355 -31.86 -22.33 -19.24
N ARG A 356 -32.04 -21.89 -20.50
CA ARG A 356 -31.38 -20.78 -21.18
C ARG A 356 -31.91 -19.45 -20.60
N ILE A 357 -31.01 -18.61 -20.08
CA ILE A 357 -31.31 -17.19 -19.82
C ILE A 357 -30.23 -16.38 -20.53
N GLU A 358 -30.68 -15.63 -21.54
CA GLU A 358 -29.90 -14.61 -22.24
C GLU A 358 -29.79 -13.37 -21.35
N THR A 359 -28.56 -12.94 -21.04
CA THR A 359 -28.30 -11.60 -20.52
C THR A 359 -27.04 -11.03 -21.17
N THR A 360 -27.25 -9.98 -21.94
CA THR A 360 -26.25 -9.08 -22.52
C THR A 360 -25.36 -8.47 -21.43
N PRO A 361 -24.02 -8.43 -21.56
CA PRO A 361 -23.17 -7.86 -20.52
C PRO A 361 -23.01 -6.35 -20.69
N THR A 362 -23.51 -5.61 -19.71
CA THR A 362 -23.22 -4.19 -19.49
C THR A 362 -21.77 -4.02 -19.05
N ILE A 363 -21.07 -3.06 -19.66
CA ILE A 363 -19.65 -2.74 -19.41
C ILE A 363 -19.47 -2.21 -17.98
N GLY A 364 -19.03 -3.09 -17.07
CA GLY A 364 -18.69 -2.77 -15.68
C GLY A 364 -17.20 -2.43 -15.53
N LYS A 365 -16.89 -1.39 -14.75
CA LYS A 365 -15.54 -0.89 -14.46
C LYS A 365 -14.73 -1.91 -13.64
N ASP A 366 -13.95 -2.75 -14.31
CA ASP A 366 -13.07 -3.73 -13.65
C ASP A 366 -11.87 -3.09 -12.96
N SER A 367 -11.89 -3.11 -11.64
CA SER A 367 -10.71 -2.94 -10.77
C SER A 367 -10.43 -4.24 -10.01
N THR A 368 -10.43 -5.37 -10.73
CA THR A 368 -10.28 -6.73 -10.16
C THR A 368 -8.92 -6.94 -9.51
N LEU A 369 -7.85 -6.31 -10.01
CA LEU A 369 -6.52 -6.35 -9.40
C LEU A 369 -6.47 -5.60 -8.05
N ALA A 370 -7.19 -4.49 -7.91
CA ALA A 370 -7.30 -3.81 -6.63
C ALA A 370 -8.13 -4.64 -5.65
N VAL A 371 -9.23 -5.26 -6.10
CA VAL A 371 -10.11 -6.06 -5.24
C VAL A 371 -9.48 -7.38 -4.82
N VAL A 372 -8.74 -8.09 -5.68
CA VAL A 372 -8.05 -9.35 -5.33
C VAL A 372 -6.84 -9.07 -4.43
N VAL A 373 -6.08 -7.98 -4.67
CA VAL A 373 -4.96 -7.58 -3.80
C VAL A 373 -5.45 -6.97 -2.48
N LEU A 374 -6.58 -6.23 -2.46
CA LEU A 374 -7.22 -5.79 -1.21
C LEU A 374 -7.92 -6.93 -0.47
N ALA A 375 -8.50 -7.93 -1.15
CA ALA A 375 -9.12 -9.08 -0.50
C ALA A 375 -8.06 -9.97 0.17
N ALA A 376 -6.90 -10.14 -0.48
CA ALA A 376 -5.73 -10.79 0.14
C ALA A 376 -5.20 -10.03 1.38
N HIS A 377 -5.44 -8.70 1.46
CA HIS A 377 -5.08 -7.89 2.63
C HIS A 377 -6.21 -7.73 3.66
N ARG A 378 -7.48 -7.89 3.29
CA ARG A 378 -8.66 -7.70 4.16
C ARG A 378 -9.21 -9.00 4.75
N GLY A 379 -8.73 -10.17 4.33
CA GLY A 379 -9.08 -11.48 4.90
C GLY A 379 -8.60 -11.76 6.33
N LEU A 380 -7.88 -10.83 6.98
CA LEU A 380 -7.44 -10.93 8.37
C LEU A 380 -8.16 -9.97 9.34
N GLY A 381 -9.26 -9.35 8.90
CA GLY A 381 -10.12 -8.50 9.74
C GLY A 381 -11.29 -9.29 10.34
N CYS A 382 -11.30 -9.41 11.67
CA CYS A 382 -12.35 -10.04 12.47
C CYS A 382 -13.78 -9.71 11.99
N ARG A 383 -14.59 -10.75 11.72
CA ARG A 383 -16.05 -10.64 11.75
C ARG A 383 -16.46 -10.31 13.18
N ARG A 384 -16.92 -9.09 13.45
CA ARG A 384 -17.69 -8.80 14.67
C ARG A 384 -19.10 -9.34 14.45
N HIS A 385 -19.45 -10.41 15.17
CA HIS A 385 -20.84 -10.77 15.39
C HIS A 385 -21.51 -9.65 16.19
N ALA A 386 -22.49 -8.99 15.58
CA ALA A 386 -23.46 -8.16 16.30
C ALA A 386 -24.57 -9.07 16.83
N ARG A 387 -24.54 -9.34 18.14
CA ARG A 387 -25.72 -9.73 18.93
C ARG A 387 -25.78 -8.78 20.12
N GLY A 388 -26.94 -8.15 20.32
CA GLY A 388 -27.26 -7.37 21.51
C GLY A 388 -27.76 -5.97 21.18
N GLY A 389 -29.08 -5.83 21.01
CA GLY A 389 -29.76 -4.55 20.86
C GLY A 389 -31.10 -4.58 21.58
N CYS A 390 -31.06 -4.40 22.89
CA CYS A 390 -32.20 -4.17 23.76
C CYS A 390 -33.02 -2.95 23.30
N THR A 391 -34.33 -3.11 23.37
CA THR A 391 -35.36 -2.08 23.27
C THR A 391 -35.14 -0.93 24.25
N ARG A 392 -35.14 0.32 23.79
CA ARG A 392 -35.45 1.48 24.66
C ARG A 392 -36.20 2.57 23.89
N ARG A 393 -37.36 2.92 24.45
CA ARG A 393 -38.33 3.95 24.06
C ARG A 393 -37.70 5.34 23.90
N GLN A 394 -38.14 6.08 22.88
CA GLN A 394 -37.93 7.52 22.73
C GLN A 394 -38.89 8.32 23.63
N PRO A 395 -38.50 9.49 24.17
CA PRO A 395 -39.43 10.51 24.66
C PRO A 395 -39.72 11.57 23.58
N ARG A 396 -40.98 12.02 23.51
CA ARG A 396 -41.49 13.08 22.63
C ARG A 396 -41.09 14.50 23.11
N PRO A 397 -41.03 15.51 22.22
CA PRO A 397 -40.73 16.90 22.58
C PRO A 397 -41.99 17.68 23.03
N ARG A 398 -41.83 18.61 23.97
CA ARG A 398 -42.85 19.58 24.42
C ARG A 398 -42.81 20.86 23.57
N ARG A 399 -44.00 21.41 23.27
CA ARG A 399 -44.21 22.77 22.71
C ARG A 399 -44.26 23.83 23.83
N PRO A 400 -44.02 25.12 23.52
CA PRO A 400 -44.07 26.23 24.47
C PRO A 400 -45.39 27.03 24.40
N ALA A 401 -45.75 27.64 25.52
CA ALA A 401 -46.70 28.74 25.71
C ALA A 401 -46.48 29.23 27.16
N GLU A 402 -46.63 30.47 27.59
CA GLU A 402 -46.79 31.80 27.01
C GLU A 402 -46.67 32.74 28.23
N THR A 403 -46.25 33.97 28.00
CA THR A 403 -46.00 35.05 28.96
C THR A 403 -47.26 35.62 29.63
N ALA A 404 -47.22 35.94 30.93
CA ALA A 404 -47.49 37.28 31.52
C ALA A 404 -47.96 37.21 33.01
N PRO A 405 -47.56 38.17 33.88
CA PRO A 405 -47.98 38.26 35.28
C PRO A 405 -48.86 39.50 35.59
N ALA A 406 -49.68 39.45 36.65
CA ALA A 406 -50.06 40.59 37.50
C ALA A 406 -51.00 40.14 38.65
N GLY A 407 -50.80 40.68 39.87
CA GLY A 407 -51.90 40.90 40.82
C GLY A 407 -51.79 40.30 42.23
N ALA A 408 -51.01 40.97 43.10
CA ALA A 408 -51.25 41.29 44.51
C ALA A 408 -52.15 40.40 45.41
N ARG A 409 -51.64 40.01 46.59
CA ARG A 409 -51.99 40.59 47.92
C ARG A 409 -51.31 39.82 49.08
N LEU A 410 -50.78 40.60 50.02
CA LEU A 410 -50.26 40.28 51.37
C LEU A 410 -51.37 39.81 52.34
N PRO A 411 -51.12 39.61 53.66
CA PRO A 411 -50.03 38.92 54.39
C PRO A 411 -50.58 37.98 55.50
N GLY A 412 -49.71 37.32 56.28
CA GLY A 412 -50.06 36.99 57.67
C GLY A 412 -49.39 35.78 58.33
N ALA A 413 -48.68 36.08 59.42
CA ALA A 413 -48.45 35.27 60.63
C ALA A 413 -47.39 34.13 60.61
N LEU A 414 -46.26 34.46 61.24
CA LEU A 414 -45.40 33.62 62.09
C LEU A 414 -46.19 33.05 63.30
N PRO A 415 -45.68 32.09 64.09
CA PRO A 415 -44.28 31.62 64.23
C PRO A 415 -43.92 30.33 63.50
#